data_AF-A0AAU9TQK8-F1
#
_entry.id   AF-A0AAU9TQK8-F1
#
_cell.length_a   1.000
_cell.length_b   1.000
_cell.length_c   1.000
_cell.angle_alpha   90.00
_cell.angle_beta   90.00
_cell.angle_gamma   90.00
#
_symmetry.space_group_name_H-M   'P 1'
#
loop_
_entity.id
_entity.type
_entity.pdbx_description
1 polymer ?
#
loop_
_entity_poly.entity_id
_entity_poly.type
_entity_poly.pdbx_seq_one_letter_code
_entity_poly.pdbx_strand_id
1 'polypeptide(L)'
;MAPTSNSRKSDMQAWLTKNVPQLYDIIKNKARLKKYSVDKIFMAIGHDVLRLPPYHLDLNPIEMAWASTKGYVSSQNVKLNISYVIDLIKEKVNLMAPEEWKKLYDKVKSIEENYIKNYHTVDVRRN
;
A
#
# COMPACT_ATOMS: atom_id res chain seq x y z
N MET A 1 -32.92 3.52 22.90
CA MET A 1 -31.62 3.71 23.59
C MET A 1 -30.72 2.53 23.28
N ALA A 2 -29.40 2.70 23.33
CA ALA A 2 -28.47 1.60 23.11
C ALA A 2 -28.53 0.61 24.29
N PRO A 3 -28.51 -0.71 24.05
CA PRO A 3 -28.55 -1.71 25.10
C PRO A 3 -27.24 -1.70 25.91
N THR A 4 -27.34 -2.10 27.17
CA THR A 4 -26.20 -2.28 28.09
C THR A 4 -25.82 -3.74 28.23
N SER A 5 -24.73 -4.05 28.92
CA SER A 5 -24.28 -5.43 29.20
C SER A 5 -25.33 -6.28 29.94
N ASN A 6 -26.30 -5.65 30.60
CA ASN A 6 -27.37 -6.31 31.34
C ASN A 6 -28.68 -6.42 30.54
N SER A 7 -28.70 -5.98 29.27
CA SER A 7 -29.88 -6.08 28.41
C SER A 7 -30.13 -7.50 27.93
N ARG A 8 -31.37 -7.83 27.59
CA ARG A 8 -31.70 -9.15 27.05
C ARG A 8 -31.07 -9.31 25.67
N LYS A 9 -30.63 -10.54 25.37
CA LYS A 9 -30.03 -10.90 24.09
C LYS A 9 -30.91 -10.50 22.89
N SER A 10 -32.22 -10.68 23.00
CA SER A 10 -33.20 -10.28 21.97
C SER A 10 -33.13 -8.80 21.64
N ASP A 11 -33.02 -7.95 22.67
CA ASP A 11 -33.04 -6.50 22.53
C ASP A 11 -31.69 -6.01 21.97
N MET A 12 -30.60 -6.68 22.35
CA MET A 12 -29.27 -6.47 21.75
C MET A 12 -29.28 -6.82 20.26
N GLN A 13 -29.86 -7.96 19.88
CA GLN A 13 -29.95 -8.40 18.48
C GLN A 13 -30.83 -7.47 17.65
N ALA A 14 -32.01 -7.09 18.14
CA ALA A 14 -32.91 -6.17 17.45
C ALA A 14 -32.27 -4.78 17.26
N TRP A 15 -31.56 -4.29 18.28
CA TRP A 15 -30.82 -3.03 18.19
C TRP A 15 -29.67 -3.12 17.18
N LEU A 16 -28.90 -4.21 17.17
CA LEU A 16 -27.84 -4.41 16.18
C LEU A 16 -28.40 -4.42 14.76
N THR A 17 -29.39 -5.26 14.47
CA THR A 17 -29.98 -5.38 13.12
C THR A 17 -30.47 -4.03 12.57
N LYS A 18 -31.05 -3.20 13.44
CA LYS A 18 -31.53 -1.86 13.07
C LYS A 18 -30.39 -0.87 12.79
N ASN A 19 -29.26 -0.99 13.49
CA ASN A 19 -28.16 -0.03 13.41
C ASN A 19 -26.96 -0.53 12.58
N VAL A 20 -26.96 -1.78 12.09
CA VAL A 20 -25.92 -2.34 11.21
C VAL A 20 -25.61 -1.44 10.01
N PRO A 21 -26.60 -0.85 9.28
CA PRO A 21 -26.29 0.04 8.18
C PRO A 21 -25.48 1.27 8.62
N GLN A 22 -25.84 1.89 9.75
CA GLN A 22 -25.13 3.04 10.31
C GLN A 22 -23.74 2.64 10.84
N LEU A 23 -23.63 1.46 11.45
CA LEU A 23 -22.36 0.91 11.92
C LEU A 23 -21.41 0.64 10.74
N TYR A 24 -21.95 0.09 9.64
CA TYR A 24 -21.21 -0.16 8.41
C TYR A 24 -20.70 1.15 7.80
N ASP A 25 -21.54 2.19 7.74
CA ASP A 25 -21.12 3.51 7.24
C ASP A 25 -20.07 4.16 8.15
N ILE A 26 -20.20 4.04 9.47
CA ILE A 26 -19.18 4.53 10.42
C ILE A 26 -17.85 3.79 10.21
N ILE A 27 -17.87 2.47 10.06
CA ILE A 27 -16.65 1.66 9.83
C ILE A 27 -16.01 2.03 8.48
N LYS A 28 -16.81 2.12 7.43
CA LYS A 28 -16.38 2.51 6.07
C LYS A 28 -15.74 3.91 6.06
N ASN A 29 -16.31 4.86 6.79
CA ASN A 29 -15.79 6.22 6.86
C ASN A 29 -14.58 6.35 7.80
N LYS A 30 -14.47 5.55 8.86
CA LYS A 30 -13.34 5.61 9.79
C LYS A 30 -12.00 5.31 9.12
N ALA A 31 -11.96 4.38 8.16
CA ALA A 31 -10.75 4.07 7.40
C ALA A 31 -10.25 5.25 6.53
N ARG A 32 -11.16 6.08 6.02
CA ARG A 32 -10.86 7.22 5.15
C ARG A 32 -10.34 8.46 5.88
N LEU A 33 -10.49 8.52 7.21
CA LEU A 33 -10.22 9.74 7.99
C LEU A 33 -8.84 9.80 8.64
N LYS A 34 -7.96 8.82 8.40
CA LYS A 34 -6.64 8.79 9.01
C LYS A 34 -5.73 9.84 8.35
N LYS A 35 -5.72 11.06 8.91
CA LYS A 35 -4.84 12.15 8.50
C LYS A 35 -3.49 12.00 9.19
N TYR A 36 -2.40 12.02 8.43
CA TYR A 36 -1.05 11.98 9.00
C TYR A 36 -0.43 13.37 8.99
N SER A 37 0.38 13.68 10.02
CA SER A 37 1.09 14.96 10.09
C SER A 37 2.02 15.17 8.89
N VAL A 38 2.60 14.09 8.36
CA VAL A 38 3.44 14.14 7.16
C VAL A 38 2.67 14.58 5.91
N ASP A 39 1.37 14.26 5.80
CA ASP A 39 0.56 14.67 4.65
C ASP A 39 0.45 16.19 4.57
N LYS A 40 0.39 16.87 5.73
CA LYS A 40 0.37 18.34 5.80
C LYS A 40 1.69 18.94 5.33
N ILE A 41 2.82 18.30 5.67
CA ILE A 41 4.15 18.77 5.28
C ILE A 41 4.31 18.64 3.76
N PHE A 42 3.97 17.48 3.19
CA PHE A 42 4.02 17.27 1.73
C PHE A 42 3.06 18.20 0.97
N MET A 43 1.85 18.38 1.48
CA MET A 43 0.88 19.29 0.87
C MET A 43 1.36 20.76 0.92
N ALA A 44 2.03 21.19 2.00
CA ALA A 44 2.58 22.54 2.11
C ALA A 44 3.68 22.84 1.07
N ILE A 45 4.36 21.80 0.56
CA ILE A 45 5.36 21.91 -0.51
C ILE A 45 4.78 21.55 -1.89
N GLY A 46 3.47 21.38 -2.01
CA GLY A 46 2.79 21.10 -3.29
C GLY A 46 2.87 19.66 -3.76
N HIS A 47 3.10 18.71 -2.85
CA HIS A 47 3.13 17.27 -3.17
C HIS A 47 1.94 16.52 -2.57
N ASP A 48 1.29 15.71 -3.41
CA ASP A 48 0.24 14.78 -2.99
C ASP A 48 0.84 13.45 -2.56
N VAL A 49 0.35 12.92 -1.43
CA VAL A 49 0.82 11.65 -0.87
C VAL A 49 -0.05 10.51 -1.40
N LEU A 50 0.56 9.60 -2.17
CA LEU A 50 -0.05 8.33 -2.56
C LEU A 50 0.21 7.27 -1.47
N ARG A 51 -0.86 6.62 -1.00
CA ARG A 51 -0.78 5.53 -0.01
C ARG A 51 -0.96 4.19 -0.71
N LEU A 52 0.02 3.30 -0.52
CA LEU A 52 -0.09 1.93 -1.00
C LEU A 52 -0.97 1.09 -0.08
N PRO A 53 -1.76 0.16 -0.62
CA PRO A 53 -2.54 -0.75 0.20
C PRO A 53 -1.61 -1.70 0.98
N PRO A 54 -2.00 -2.12 2.20
CA PRO A 54 -1.19 -3.04 3.01
C PRO A 54 -0.88 -4.34 2.25
N TYR A 55 0.33 -4.87 2.43
CA TYR A 55 0.79 -6.14 1.83
C TYR A 55 0.95 -6.17 0.30
N HIS A 56 0.83 -5.04 -0.39
CA HIS A 56 1.04 -4.93 -1.84
C HIS A 56 2.34 -4.19 -2.17
N LEU A 57 3.48 -4.79 -1.78
CA LEU A 57 4.82 -4.25 -2.09
C LEU A 57 5.11 -4.22 -3.59
N ASP A 58 4.39 -5.03 -4.36
CA ASP A 58 4.45 -5.10 -5.82
C ASP A 58 3.79 -3.90 -6.52
N LEU A 59 3.01 -3.10 -5.79
CA LEU A 59 2.56 -1.77 -6.22
C LEU A 59 3.58 -0.66 -5.87
N ASN A 60 4.70 -1.00 -5.24
CA ASN A 60 5.74 -0.06 -4.89
C ASN A 60 6.93 -0.14 -5.88
N PRO A 61 7.11 0.81 -6.80
CA PRO A 61 8.22 0.76 -7.75
C PRO A 61 9.60 0.82 -7.07
N ILE A 62 9.71 1.43 -5.89
CA ILE A 62 11.00 1.49 -5.17
C ILE A 62 11.45 0.12 -4.66
N GLU A 63 10.52 -0.79 -4.34
CA GLU A 63 10.87 -2.15 -3.91
C GLU A 63 11.48 -2.94 -5.07
N MET A 64 10.99 -2.71 -6.29
CA MET A 64 11.56 -3.32 -7.50
C MET A 64 12.94 -2.73 -7.82
N ALA A 65 13.10 -1.42 -7.70
CA ALA A 65 14.41 -0.77 -7.85
C ALA A 65 15.41 -1.29 -6.81
N TRP A 66 14.95 -1.47 -5.57
CA TRP A 66 15.76 -2.02 -4.50
C TRP A 66 16.16 -3.48 -4.74
N ALA A 67 15.25 -4.30 -5.27
CA ALA A 67 15.56 -5.66 -5.70
C ALA A 67 16.63 -5.68 -6.81
N SER A 68 16.52 -4.80 -7.82
CA SER A 68 17.53 -4.64 -8.87
C SER A 68 18.90 -4.25 -8.28
N THR A 69 18.91 -3.31 -7.35
CA THR A 69 20.14 -2.83 -6.68
C THR A 69 20.81 -3.93 -5.86
N LYS A 70 20.04 -4.70 -5.08
CA LYS A 70 20.57 -5.84 -4.33
C LYS A 70 21.15 -6.92 -5.24
N GLY A 71 20.49 -7.20 -6.36
CA GLY A 71 20.98 -8.13 -7.38
C GLY A 71 22.32 -7.68 -7.95
N TYR A 72 22.46 -6.39 -8.27
CA TYR A 72 23.72 -5.82 -8.74
C TYR A 72 24.83 -5.98 -7.69
N VAL A 73 24.62 -5.54 -6.46
CA VAL A 73 25.62 -5.67 -5.37
C VAL A 73 26.01 -7.13 -5.15
N SER A 74 25.04 -8.05 -5.14
CA SER A 74 25.30 -9.48 -4.94
C SER A 74 26.07 -10.12 -6.11
N SER A 75 25.97 -9.56 -7.31
CA SER A 75 26.71 -10.05 -8.49
C SER A 75 28.18 -9.65 -8.49
N GLN A 76 28.52 -8.60 -7.75
CA GLN A 76 29.90 -8.22 -7.50
C GLN A 76 30.48 -9.14 -6.42
N ASN A 77 31.69 -9.66 -6.58
CA ASN A 77 32.36 -10.53 -5.60
C ASN A 77 32.82 -9.72 -4.35
N VAL A 78 31.87 -9.09 -3.66
CA VAL A 78 32.12 -8.14 -2.57
C VAL A 78 32.55 -8.90 -1.31
N LYS A 79 33.80 -8.73 -0.89
CA LYS A 79 34.22 -9.13 0.46
C LYS A 79 33.64 -8.16 1.50
N LEU A 80 32.38 -8.33 1.91
CA LEU A 80 31.67 -7.73 3.07
C LEU A 80 32.16 -6.34 3.58
N ASN A 81 32.61 -5.45 2.71
CA ASN A 81 33.12 -4.14 3.06
C ASN A 81 32.00 -3.14 2.86
N ILE A 82 31.50 -2.58 3.96
CA ILE A 82 30.34 -1.68 3.96
C ILE A 82 30.59 -0.44 3.10
N SER A 83 31.80 0.14 3.12
CA SER A 83 32.12 1.31 2.29
C SER A 83 31.98 0.96 0.81
N TYR A 84 32.54 -0.18 0.41
CA TYR A 84 32.48 -0.64 -0.97
C TYR A 84 31.03 -1.00 -1.39
N VAL A 85 30.23 -1.58 -0.49
CA VAL A 85 28.79 -1.80 -0.73
C VAL A 85 28.05 -0.49 -0.96
N ILE A 86 28.32 0.54 -0.17
CA ILE A 86 27.70 1.87 -0.34
C ILE A 86 28.07 2.46 -1.71
N ASP A 87 29.32 2.33 -2.12
CA ASP A 87 29.79 2.82 -3.43
C ASP A 87 29.11 2.08 -4.58
N LEU A 88 28.96 0.76 -4.50
CA LEU A 88 28.20 -0.03 -5.49
C LEU A 88 26.72 0.33 -5.55
N ILE A 89 26.09 0.65 -4.41
CA ILE A 89 24.70 1.12 -4.38
C ILE A 89 24.59 2.46 -5.11
N LYS A 90 25.46 3.43 -4.80
CA LYS A 90 25.49 4.74 -5.47
C LYS A 90 25.74 4.59 -6.97
N GLU A 91 26.68 3.73 -7.36
CA GLU A 91 26.96 3.41 -8.76
C GLU A 91 25.70 2.89 -9.45
N LYS A 92 25.04 1.86 -8.90
CA LYS A 92 23.84 1.30 -9.51
C LYS A 92 22.69 2.31 -9.57
N VAL A 93 22.49 3.12 -8.53
CA VAL A 93 21.47 4.18 -8.53
C VAL A 93 21.76 5.22 -9.64
N ASN A 94 23.01 5.60 -9.85
CA ASN A 94 23.40 6.51 -10.93
C ASN A 94 23.27 5.87 -12.32
N LEU A 95 23.49 4.55 -12.43
CA LEU A 95 23.30 3.79 -13.66
C LEU A 95 21.82 3.54 -13.99
N MET A 96 20.91 3.66 -13.01
CA MET A 96 19.47 3.57 -13.25
C MET A 96 19.01 4.79 -14.04
N ALA A 97 19.12 4.68 -15.36
CA ALA A 97 18.68 5.69 -16.29
C ALA A 97 17.15 5.81 -16.29
N PRO A 98 16.58 6.93 -16.78
CA PRO A 98 15.14 7.15 -16.85
C PRO A 98 14.36 6.01 -17.52
N GLU A 99 14.99 5.29 -18.45
CA GLU A 99 14.41 4.15 -19.15
C GLU A 99 14.22 2.94 -18.23
N GLU A 100 15.14 2.68 -17.30
CA GLU A 100 14.99 1.61 -16.31
C GLU A 100 13.86 1.97 -15.34
N TRP A 101 13.79 3.24 -14.91
CA TRP A 101 12.70 3.71 -14.07
C TRP A 101 11.33 3.60 -14.75
N LYS A 102 11.24 3.97 -16.03
CA LYS A 102 10.01 3.84 -16.82
C LYS A 102 9.52 2.39 -16.89
N LYS A 103 10.43 1.43 -17.06
CA LYS A 103 10.07 0.00 -17.05
C LYS A 103 9.48 -0.45 -15.71
N LEU A 104 10.02 0.06 -14.59
CA LEU A 104 9.47 -0.24 -13.26
C LEU A 104 8.07 0.34 -13.09
N TYR A 105 7.87 1.58 -13.54
CA TYR A 105 6.56 2.22 -13.55
C TYR A 105 5.55 1.44 -14.39
N ASP A 106 5.90 1.09 -15.62
CA ASP A 106 5.03 0.33 -16.54
C ASP A 106 4.65 -1.04 -15.94
N LYS A 107 5.59 -1.67 -15.22
CA LYS A 107 5.33 -2.93 -14.52
C LYS A 107 4.34 -2.76 -13.37
N VAL A 108 4.50 -1.73 -12.54
CA VAL A 108 3.55 -1.43 -11.45
C VAL A 108 2.15 -1.15 -12.01
N LYS A 109 2.06 -0.40 -13.11
CA LYS A 109 0.79 -0.13 -13.80
C LYS A 109 0.12 -1.42 -14.28
N SER A 110 0.89 -2.33 -14.89
CA SER A 110 0.37 -3.63 -15.34
C SER A 110 -0.14 -4.50 -14.17
N ILE A 111 0.54 -4.46 -13.02
CA ILE A 111 0.12 -5.17 -11.79
C ILE A 111 -1.19 -4.57 -11.26
N GLU A 112 -1.29 -3.25 -11.21
CA GLU A 112 -2.51 -2.54 -10.79
C GLU A 112 -3.71 -2.91 -11.68
N GLU A 113 -3.54 -2.87 -13.01
CA GLU A 113 -4.57 -3.27 -13.98
C GLU A 113 -5.01 -4.73 -13.76
N ASN A 114 -4.07 -5.63 -13.49
CA ASN A 114 -4.37 -7.02 -13.18
C ASN A 114 -5.15 -7.17 -11.87
N TYR A 115 -4.80 -6.42 -10.82
CA TYR A 115 -5.56 -6.43 -9.57
C TYR A 115 -6.99 -5.95 -9.75
N ILE A 116 -7.19 -4.85 -10.48
CA ILE A 116 -8.52 -4.31 -10.78
C ILE A 116 -9.37 -5.37 -11.51
N LYS A 117 -8.82 -5.99 -12.56
CA LYS A 117 -9.51 -7.04 -13.34
C LYS A 117 -9.92 -8.24 -12.48
N ASN A 118 -9.03 -8.71 -11.61
CA ASN A 118 -9.30 -9.86 -10.76
C ASN A 118 -10.28 -9.53 -9.63
N TYR A 119 -10.23 -8.31 -9.07
CA TYR A 119 -11.21 -7.86 -8.08
C TYR A 119 -12.64 -7.86 -8.65
N HIS A 120 -12.82 -7.32 -9.85
CA HIS A 120 -14.11 -7.36 -10.55
C HIS A 120 -14.60 -8.78 -10.82
N THR A 121 -13.69 -9.71 -11.10
CA THR A 121 -14.06 -11.11 -11.38
C THR A 121 -14.54 -11.85 -10.12
N VAL A 122 -14.02 -11.50 -8.93
CA VAL A 122 -14.41 -12.11 -7.66
C VAL A 122 -15.78 -11.60 -7.18
N ASP A 123 -16.11 -10.33 -7.39
CA ASP A 123 -17.43 -9.79 -7.03
C ASP A 123 -18.54 -10.29 -7.96
N VAL A 124 -18.27 -10.48 -9.26
CA VAL A 124 -19.27 -11.03 -10.20
C VAL A 124 -19.61 -12.50 -9.90
N ARG A 125 -18.70 -13.26 -9.28
CA ARG A 125 -18.94 -14.67 -8.87
C ARG A 125 -19.66 -14.81 -7.52
N ARG A 126 -19.91 -13.71 -6.81
CA ARG A 126 -20.58 -13.69 -5.51
C ARG A 126 -22.02 -13.16 -5.54
N ASN A 127 -22.52 -12.78 -6.72
CA ASN A 127 -23.92 -12.42 -6.94
C ASN A 127 -24.68 -13.59 -7.58
#